data_AF-A0A940SP65-F1
#
_entry.id   AF-A0A940SP65-F1
#
_cell.length_a   1.000
_cell.length_b   1.000
_cell.length_c   1.000
_cell.angle_alpha   90.00
_cell.angle_beta   90.00
_cell.angle_gamma   90.00
#
_symmetry.space_group_name_H-M   'P 1'
#
loop_
_entity.id
_entity.type
_entity.pdbx_description
1 polymer ?
#
loop_
_entity_poly.entity_id
_entity_poly.type
_entity_poly.pdbx_seq_one_letter_code
_entity_poly.pdbx_strand_id
1 'polypeptide(L)' 'MKKQKTTAAFLSAVMFCAAVPAFPAVYAADTVLPAWVPQTFEQALDFQNTYGKTHAADGVYCIVGRWKS' A
#
# COMPACT_ATOMS: atom_id res chain seq x y z
N MET A 1 -16.10 -54.48 23.10
CA MET A 1 -16.83 -53.19 23.08
C MET A 1 -16.50 -52.39 24.34
N LYS A 2 -15.76 -51.28 24.22
CA LYS A 2 -15.75 -50.18 25.20
C LYS A 2 -15.58 -48.87 24.42
N LYS A 3 -16.62 -48.03 24.49
CA LYS A 3 -16.72 -46.68 23.89
C LYS A 3 -16.23 -45.66 24.92
N GLN A 4 -15.35 -44.73 24.55
CA GLN A 4 -15.21 -43.39 25.16
C GLN A 4 -14.21 -42.60 24.31
N LYS A 5 -14.66 -41.74 23.38
CA LYS A 5 -15.02 -40.32 23.57
C LYS A 5 -13.82 -39.45 23.97
N THR A 6 -13.06 -39.00 22.96
CA THR A 6 -12.15 -37.86 23.06
C THR A 6 -12.34 -36.95 21.85
N THR A 7 -13.53 -36.38 21.77
CA THR A 7 -13.79 -35.16 21.00
C THR A 7 -13.27 -34.00 21.84
N ALA A 8 -12.16 -33.36 21.45
CA ALA A 8 -11.80 -31.97 21.77
C ALA A 8 -10.31 -31.74 21.51
N ALA A 9 -9.97 -31.50 20.25
CA ALA A 9 -8.81 -30.70 19.87
C ALA A 9 -9.05 -30.24 18.43
N PHE A 10 -8.52 -29.09 18.06
CA PHE A 10 -8.72 -28.38 16.78
C PHE A 10 -9.90 -27.39 16.75
N LEU A 11 -9.89 -26.47 17.71
CA LEU A 11 -10.57 -25.16 17.60
C LEU A 11 -9.53 -24.02 17.63
N SER A 12 -8.46 -24.18 16.86
CA SER A 12 -7.34 -23.22 16.83
C SER A 12 -6.88 -22.96 15.40
N ALA A 13 -7.79 -22.42 14.59
CA ALA A 13 -7.53 -21.69 13.35
C ALA A 13 -8.87 -20.97 13.08
N VAL A 14 -8.99 -19.65 13.05
CA VAL A 14 -8.26 -18.70 12.23
C VAL A 14 -8.46 -17.34 12.91
N MET A 15 -7.42 -16.79 13.53
CA MET A 15 -7.39 -15.36 13.84
C MET A 15 -6.19 -14.77 13.13
N PHE A 16 -6.25 -14.79 11.79
CA PHE A 16 -5.39 -14.01 10.93
C PHE A 16 -5.92 -12.57 10.97
N CYS A 17 -5.65 -11.87 12.07
CA CYS A 17 -5.86 -10.43 12.16
C CYS A 17 -5.08 -9.81 11.01
N ALA A 18 -5.80 -9.19 10.08
CA ALA A 18 -5.25 -8.40 9.01
C ALA A 18 -4.48 -7.22 9.62
N ALA A 19 -3.20 -7.43 9.90
CA ALA A 19 -2.25 -6.37 10.16
C ALA A 19 -1.98 -5.67 8.83
N VAL A 20 -2.93 -4.82 8.42
CA VAL A 20 -2.64 -3.82 7.38
C VAL A 20 -1.65 -2.86 8.03
N PRO A 21 -0.39 -2.78 7.57
CA PRO A 21 0.51 -1.77 8.09
C PRO A 21 -0.12 -0.41 7.76
N ALA A 22 -0.49 0.33 8.80
CA ALA A 22 -0.85 1.73 8.66
C ALA A 22 0.43 2.46 8.24
N PHE A 23 0.62 2.64 6.93
CA PHE A 23 1.69 3.49 6.43
C PHE A 23 1.43 4.91 6.95
N PRO A 24 2.32 5.50 7.74
CA PRO A 24 2.16 6.89 8.12
C PRO A 24 2.21 7.71 6.84
N ALA A 25 1.13 8.45 6.56
CA ALA A 25 1.15 9.49 5.55
C ALA A 25 2.07 10.60 6.06
N VAL A 26 3.37 10.47 5.78
CA VAL A 26 4.32 11.56 5.96
C VAL A 26 4.02 12.57 4.87
N TYR A 27 3.19 13.56 5.20
CA TYR A 27 3.09 14.77 4.41
C TYR A 27 4.38 15.55 4.65
N ALA A 28 5.33 15.38 3.75
CA ALA A 28 6.59 16.10 3.82
C ALA A 28 6.30 17.58 3.55
N ALA A 29 6.19 18.36 4.64
CA ALA A 29 5.82 19.76 4.59
C ALA A 29 6.94 20.68 4.08
N ASP A 30 8.18 20.20 3.95
CA ASP A 30 9.33 21.03 3.53
C ASP A 30 10.47 20.21 2.89
N THR A 31 10.17 19.13 2.17
CA THR A 31 11.20 18.38 1.42
C THR A 31 11.26 18.88 -0.02
N VAL A 32 12.47 19.25 -0.47
CA VAL A 32 12.77 19.47 -1.89
C VAL A 32 12.30 18.24 -2.67
N LEU A 33 11.24 18.41 -3.45
CA LEU A 33 10.66 17.34 -4.27
C LEU A 33 11.67 16.99 -5.37
N PRO A 34 11.96 15.69 -5.63
CA PRO A 34 12.83 15.32 -6.74
C PRO A 34 12.30 15.87 -8.07
N ALA A 35 13.21 16.26 -8.97
CA ALA A 35 12.86 16.93 -10.23
C ALA A 35 12.00 16.06 -11.17
N TRP A 36 12.01 14.73 -11.00
CA TRP A 36 11.21 13.80 -11.79
C TRP A 36 9.75 13.71 -11.32
N VAL A 37 9.41 14.24 -10.13
CA VAL A 37 8.04 14.20 -9.61
C VAL A 37 7.19 15.24 -10.35
N PRO A 38 6.09 14.84 -10.99
CA PRO A 38 5.28 15.75 -11.80
C PRO A 38 4.60 16.81 -10.93
N GLN A 39 4.67 18.06 -11.37
CA GLN A 39 4.02 19.19 -10.70
C GLN A 39 2.87 19.81 -11.50
N THR A 40 2.76 19.45 -12.79
CA THR A 40 1.62 19.84 -13.64
C THR A 40 0.85 18.62 -14.12
N PHE A 41 -0.35 18.84 -14.65
CA PHE A 41 -1.18 17.78 -15.21
C PHE A 41 -0.52 17.11 -16.42
N GLU A 42 0.11 17.89 -17.29
CA GLU A 42 0.83 17.39 -18.47
C GLU A 42 2.00 16.49 -18.06
N GLN A 43 2.78 16.93 -17.06
CA GLN A 43 3.85 16.11 -16.50
C GLN A 43 3.31 14.84 -15.84
N ALA A 44 2.14 14.90 -15.19
CA ALA A 44 1.52 13.72 -14.60
C ALA A 44 1.05 12.73 -15.68
N LEU A 45 0.61 13.23 -16.84
CA LEU A 45 0.27 12.39 -17.99
C LEU A 45 1.52 11.73 -18.59
N ASP A 46 2.60 12.49 -18.79
CA ASP A 46 3.87 11.98 -19.28
C ASP A 46 4.50 10.97 -18.31
N PHE A 47 4.44 11.27 -17.02
CA PHE A 47 4.82 10.34 -15.96
C PHE A 47 4.02 9.05 -16.05
N GLN A 48 2.69 9.14 -16.21
CA GLN A 48 1.85 7.96 -16.32
C GLN A 48 2.14 7.14 -17.59
N ASN A 49 2.47 7.79 -18.70
CA ASN A 49 2.86 7.12 -19.94
C ASN A 49 4.25 6.46 -19.83
N THR A 50 5.15 7.00 -19.02
CA THR A 50 6.54 6.51 -18.87
C THR A 50 6.66 5.43 -17.80
N TYR A 51 6.07 5.64 -16.63
CA TYR A 51 6.25 4.79 -15.45
C TYR A 51 4.96 4.08 -14.99
N GLY A 52 3.81 4.43 -15.57
CA GLY A 52 2.51 4.00 -15.08
C GLY A 52 2.03 4.83 -13.89
N LYS A 53 1.14 4.26 -13.07
CA LYS A 53 0.51 5.01 -11.96
C LYS A 53 1.45 5.26 -10.77
N THR A 54 2.56 4.56 -10.68
CA THR A 54 3.45 4.60 -9.52
C THR A 54 4.90 4.46 -9.96
N HIS A 55 5.77 5.32 -9.43
CA HIS A 55 7.22 5.25 -9.63
C HIS A 55 7.94 5.38 -8.29
N ALA A 56 9.00 4.60 -8.10
CA ALA A 56 9.84 4.61 -6.90
C ALA A 56 11.28 4.91 -7.31
N ALA A 57 11.82 6.02 -6.82
CA ALA A 57 13.20 6.44 -7.07
C ALA A 57 13.67 7.35 -5.93
N ASP A 58 14.98 7.48 -5.73
CA ASP A 58 15.59 8.36 -4.73
C ASP A 58 15.04 8.20 -3.30
N GLY A 59 14.63 6.98 -2.95
CA GLY A 59 14.06 6.66 -1.64
C GLY A 59 12.62 7.13 -1.42
N VAL A 60 11.91 7.60 -2.46
CA VAL A 60 10.52 8.05 -2.39
C VAL A 60 9.63 7.36 -3.42
N TYR A 61 8.31 7.38 -3.18
CA TYR A 61 7.29 6.88 -4.09
C TYR A 61 6.39 8.03 -4.55
N CYS A 62 6.17 8.14 -5.86
CA CYS A 62 5.15 9.01 -6.44
C CYS A 62 3.99 8.18 -6.95
N ILE A 63 2.75 8.59 -6.64
CA ILE A 63 1.51 7.95 -7.10
C ILE A 63 0.67 9.00 -7.81
N VAL A 64 0.37 8.78 -9.09
CA VAL A 64 -0.52 9.62 -9.89
C VAL A 64 -1.89 8.97 -9.99
N GLY A 65 -2.93 9.72 -9.65
CA GLY A 65 -4.31 9.24 -9.65
C GLY A 65 -5.28 10.34 -10.07
N ARG A 66 -6.46 9.92 -10.54
CA ARG A 66 -7.57 10.85 -10.74
C ARG A 66 -8.22 11.15 -9.40
N TRP A 67 -8.33 12.43 -9.07
CA TRP A 67 -9.19 12.86 -7.98
C TRP A 67 -10.65 12.64 -8.37
N LYS A 68 -11.38 11.86 -7.58
CA LYS A 68 -12.84 11.81 -7.64
C LYS A 68 -13.37 12.62 -6.47
N SER A 69 -14.10 13.69 -6.77
CA SER A 69 -14.91 14.43 -5.79
C SER A 69 -16.21 13.70 -5.48
#